data_AF-A0A6P0EWW7-F1
#
_entry.id   AF-A0A6P0EWW7-F1
#
_cell.length_a   1.000
_cell.length_b   1.000
_cell.length_c   1.000
_cell.angle_alpha   90.00
_cell.angle_beta   90.00
_cell.angle_gamma   90.00
#
_symmetry.space_group_name_H-M   'P 1'
#
loop_
_entity.id
_entity.type
_entity.pdbx_description
1 polymer ?
#
loop_
_entity_poly.entity_id
_entity_poly.type
_entity_poly.pdbx_seq_one_letter_code
_entity_poly.pdbx_strand_id
1 'polypeptide(L)'
;MECGVRELREEMGLDLPVTELNHVGSRQRSYGYEHTWWAALPVDPATIVLTEGQAVRLFSPAEISTMQLGYEDDAVLADFLAGPVTSRRRRAGR
;
A
#
# COMPACT_ATOMS: atom_id res chain seq x y z
N MET A 1 13.29 4.64 4.21
CA MET A 1 12.36 4.99 3.11
C MET A 1 12.74 4.28 1.81
N GLU A 2 14.03 4.23 1.45
CA GLU A 2 14.51 3.44 0.30
C GLU A 2 14.13 1.95 0.36
N CYS A 3 14.06 1.38 1.58
CA CYS A 3 13.60 0.01 1.80
C CYS A 3 12.25 -0.28 1.14
N GLY A 4 11.21 0.55 1.36
CA GLY A 4 9.87 0.27 0.81
C GLY A 4 9.82 0.28 -0.73
N VAL A 5 10.61 1.14 -1.39
CA VAL A 5 10.74 1.12 -2.86
C VAL A 5 11.52 -0.11 -3.33
N ARG A 6 12.56 -0.52 -2.59
CA ARG A 6 13.30 -1.74 -2.89
C ARG A 6 12.41 -2.98 -2.78
N GLU A 7 11.63 -3.14 -1.70
CA GLU A 7 10.72 -4.28 -1.55
C GLU A 7 9.65 -4.30 -2.65
N LEU A 8 9.04 -3.15 -2.99
CA LEU A 8 8.08 -3.06 -4.11
C LEU A 8 8.67 -3.57 -5.44
N ARG A 9 9.96 -3.30 -5.69
CA ARG A 9 10.65 -3.81 -6.87
C ARG A 9 10.96 -5.30 -6.76
N GLU A 10 11.46 -5.76 -5.62
CA GLU A 10 11.89 -7.15 -5.41
C GLU A 10 10.70 -8.12 -5.38
N GLU A 11 9.61 -7.75 -4.70
CA GLU A 11 8.43 -8.59 -4.48
C GLU A 11 7.38 -8.49 -5.59
N MET A 12 7.21 -7.29 -6.18
CA MET A 12 6.12 -6.99 -7.10
C MET A 12 6.59 -6.50 -8.48
N GLY A 13 7.89 -6.31 -8.70
CA GLY A 13 8.42 -5.78 -9.96
C GLY A 13 7.98 -4.35 -10.26
N LEU A 14 7.60 -3.57 -9.23
CA LEU A 14 7.08 -2.22 -9.39
C LEU A 14 8.14 -1.16 -9.08
N ASP A 15 8.32 -0.21 -10.00
CA ASP A 15 9.18 0.94 -9.81
C ASP A 15 8.38 2.17 -9.37
N LEU A 16 8.82 2.81 -8.29
CA LEU A 16 8.21 4.01 -7.75
C LEU A 16 9.29 4.97 -7.21
N PRO A 17 9.24 6.28 -7.49
CA PRO A 17 10.09 7.24 -6.81
C PRO A 17 9.79 7.26 -5.30
N VAL A 18 10.83 7.29 -4.46
CA VAL A 18 10.69 7.40 -2.99
C VAL A 18 9.82 8.61 -2.58
N THR A 19 9.81 9.68 -3.37
CA THR A 19 8.99 10.89 -3.14
C THR A 19 7.49 10.67 -3.29
N GLU A 20 7.06 9.54 -3.85
CA GLU A 20 5.65 9.18 -3.99
C GLU A 20 5.14 8.30 -2.84
N LEU A 21 6.03 7.86 -1.95
CA LEU A 21 5.64 7.19 -0.71
C LEU A 21 5.14 8.20 0.33
N ASN A 22 3.95 7.94 0.86
CA ASN A 22 3.32 8.72 1.90
C ASN A 22 3.30 7.91 3.18
N HIS A 23 3.85 8.47 4.26
CA HIS A 23 3.93 7.76 5.54
C HIS A 23 2.55 7.66 6.18
N VAL A 24 2.14 6.43 6.53
CA VAL A 24 0.90 6.16 7.29
C VAL A 24 1.21 6.24 8.79
N GLY A 25 2.25 5.53 9.23
CA GLY A 25 2.58 5.46 10.65
C GLY A 25 3.77 4.59 10.96
N SER A 26 4.20 4.66 12.22
CA SER A 26 5.24 3.80 12.79
C SER A 26 4.70 3.23 14.08
N ARG A 27 4.82 1.91 14.26
CA ARG A 27 4.23 1.19 15.40
C ARG A 27 5.13 0.05 15.84
N GLN A 28 5.19 -0.17 17.16
CA GLN A 28 5.68 -1.43 17.70
C GLN A 28 4.59 -2.49 17.53
N ARG A 29 4.92 -3.58 16.87
CA ARG A 29 4.09 -4.78 16.67
C ARG A 29 4.68 -5.96 17.43
N SER A 30 3.88 -7.01 17.53
CA SER A 30 4.30 -8.31 18.08
C SER A 30 5.52 -8.89 17.37
N TYR A 31 5.66 -8.64 16.05
CA TYR A 31 6.76 -9.13 15.21
C TYR A 31 7.92 -8.15 15.04
N GLY A 32 7.86 -6.95 15.64
CA GLY A 32 8.94 -5.97 15.54
C GLY A 32 8.44 -4.54 15.38
N TYR A 33 9.36 -3.63 15.11
CA TYR A 33 9.01 -2.24 14.85
C TYR A 33 8.77 -2.04 13.35
N GLU A 34 7.56 -1.60 13.01
CA GLU A 34 7.11 -1.46 11.63
C GLU A 34 6.92 0.02 11.27
N HIS A 35 7.25 0.33 10.02
CA HIS A 35 6.87 1.56 9.36
C HIS A 35 6.00 1.24 8.14
N THR A 36 4.85 1.89 8.03
CA THR A 36 3.92 1.69 6.91
C THR A 36 3.88 2.92 6.02
N TRP A 37 3.93 2.71 4.71
CA TRP A 37 3.76 3.73 3.69
C TRP A 37 2.71 3.33 2.66
N TRP A 38 2.17 4.31 1.94
CA TRP A 38 1.27 4.08 0.82
C TRP A 38 1.64 4.94 -0.39
N ALA A 39 1.31 4.46 -1.58
CA ALA A 39 1.40 5.22 -2.83
C ALA A 39 0.21 4.89 -3.73
N ALA A 40 -0.14 5.84 -4.60
CA ALA A 40 -1.12 5.61 -5.65
C ALA A 40 -0.38 5.33 -6.96
N LEU A 41 -0.53 4.11 -7.49
CA LEU A 41 0.09 3.70 -8.75
C LEU A 41 -0.99 3.33 -9.78
N PRO A 42 -0.99 3.93 -10.99
CA PRO A 42 -1.87 3.51 -12.07
C PRO A 42 -1.29 2.25 -12.75
N VAL A 43 -1.54 1.08 -12.16
CA VAL A 43 -1.09 -0.22 -12.67
C VAL A 43 -2.27 -1.18 -12.81
N ASP A 44 -2.22 -2.05 -13.81
CA ASP A 44 -3.13 -3.20 -13.91
C ASP A 44 -2.63 -4.32 -12.97
N PRO A 45 -3.41 -4.75 -11.95
CA PRO A 45 -3.01 -5.83 -11.06
C PRO A 45 -2.64 -7.13 -11.80
N ALA A 46 -3.25 -7.38 -12.95
CA ALA A 46 -3.01 -8.60 -13.73
C ALA A 46 -1.60 -8.64 -14.37
N THR A 47 -0.92 -7.50 -14.45
CA THR A 47 0.45 -7.41 -14.99
C THR A 47 1.52 -7.44 -13.91
N ILE A 48 1.15 -7.46 -12.64
CA ILE A 48 2.09 -7.52 -11.51
C ILE A 48 2.64 -8.94 -11.43
N VAL A 49 3.96 -9.07 -11.60
CA VAL A 49 4.66 -10.35 -11.43
C VAL A 49 5.14 -10.42 -9.99
N LEU A 50 4.51 -11.31 -9.23
CA LEU A 50 4.85 -11.56 -7.83
C LEU A 50 6.01 -12.53 -7.72
N THR A 51 7.02 -12.18 -6.93
CA THR A 51 8.05 -13.12 -6.45
C THR A 51 7.69 -13.69 -5.07
N GLU A 52 6.84 -12.98 -4.31
CA GLU A 52 6.23 -13.41 -3.05
C GLU A 52 4.69 -13.21 -3.07
N GLY A 53 3.94 -14.08 -2.38
CA GLY A 53 2.47 -14.06 -2.37
C GLY A 53 1.83 -14.93 -3.46
N GLN A 54 0.53 -14.74 -3.70
CA GLN A 54 -0.26 -15.58 -4.61
C GLN A 54 -0.92 -14.81 -5.76
N ALA A 55 -1.51 -13.65 -5.47
CA ALA A 55 -2.18 -12.81 -6.47
C ALA A 55 -2.37 -11.39 -5.94
N VAL A 56 -2.53 -10.44 -6.86
CA VAL A 56 -2.97 -9.06 -6.54
C VAL A 56 -4.37 -8.83 -7.08
N ARG A 57 -5.24 -8.25 -6.24
CA ARG A 57 -6.59 -7.82 -6.62
C ARG A 57 -6.87 -6.45 -6.01
N LEU A 58 -7.62 -5.64 -6.74
CA LEU A 58 -8.17 -4.39 -6.22
C LEU A 58 -9.46 -4.65 -5.47
N PHE A 59 -9.62 -3.96 -4.34
CA PHE A 59 -10.80 -4.01 -3.52
C PHE A 59 -11.34 -2.59 -3.31
N SER A 60 -12.67 -2.48 -3.30
CA SER A 60 -13.37 -1.27 -2.91
C SER A 60 -13.22 -1.02 -1.41
N PRO A 61 -13.39 0.23 -0.94
CA PRO A 61 -13.41 0.52 0.50
C PRO A 61 -14.43 -0.33 1.28
N ALA A 62 -15.58 -0.62 0.66
CA ALA A 62 -16.61 -1.47 1.28
C ALA A 62 -16.14 -2.93 1.41
N GLU A 63 -15.49 -3.49 0.38
CA GLU A 63 -14.88 -4.83 0.47
C GLU A 63 -13.79 -4.87 1.55
N ILE A 64 -12.89 -3.89 1.57
CA ILE A 64 -11.78 -3.84 2.55
C ILE A 64 -12.30 -3.75 3.99
N SER A 65 -13.37 -2.98 4.23
CA SER A 65 -13.93 -2.79 5.58
C SER A 65 -14.48 -4.07 6.23
N THR A 66 -14.72 -5.13 5.45
CA THR A 66 -15.22 -6.42 5.95
C THR A 66 -14.15 -7.51 5.98
N MET A 67 -12.93 -7.19 5.53
CA MET A 67 -11.81 -8.14 5.57
C MET A 67 -11.28 -8.30 6.98
N GLN A 68 -10.80 -9.51 7.26
CA GLN A 68 -9.95 -9.79 8.41
C GLN A 68 -8.57 -10.11 7.86
N LEU A 69 -7.61 -9.24 8.12
CA LEU A 69 -6.24 -9.44 7.71
C LEU A 69 -5.47 -10.27 8.74
N GLY A 70 -4.28 -10.73 8.34
CA GLY A 70 -3.37 -11.42 9.24
C GLY A 70 -2.80 -10.47 10.29
N TYR A 71 -2.35 -11.05 11.41
CA TYR A 71 -1.62 -10.33 12.45
C TYR A 71 -2.34 -9.08 12.98
N GLU A 72 -1.69 -7.93 12.88
CA GLU A 72 -2.16 -6.63 13.37
C GLU A 72 -2.50 -5.67 12.21
N ASP A 73 -2.67 -6.21 10.99
CA ASP A 73 -2.77 -5.43 9.75
C ASP A 73 -4.13 -4.74 9.60
N ASP A 74 -5.17 -5.22 10.29
CA ASP A 74 -6.45 -4.51 10.39
C ASP A 74 -6.26 -3.09 10.95
N ALA A 75 -5.30 -2.91 11.87
CA ALA A 75 -4.97 -1.59 12.41
C ALA A 75 -4.27 -0.69 11.38
N VAL A 76 -3.52 -1.28 10.43
CA VAL A 76 -2.88 -0.54 9.33
C VAL A 76 -3.95 0.02 8.39
N LEU A 77 -4.95 -0.79 8.03
CA LEU A 77 -6.10 -0.33 7.23
C LEU A 77 -6.88 0.78 7.94
N ALA A 78 -7.13 0.64 9.23
CA ALA A 78 -7.79 1.67 10.02
C ALA A 78 -6.99 2.98 10.03
N ASP A 79 -5.67 2.92 10.25
CA ASP A 79 -4.78 4.09 10.22
C ASP A 79 -4.75 4.75 8.83
N PHE A 80 -4.70 3.94 7.76
CA PHE A 80 -4.75 4.43 6.37
C PHE A 80 -6.06 5.17 6.06
N LEU A 81 -7.21 4.61 6.46
CA LEU A 81 -8.53 5.20 6.22
C LEU A 81 -8.84 6.41 7.11
N ALA A 82 -8.21 6.50 8.29
CA ALA A 82 -8.31 7.67 9.18
C ALA A 82 -7.42 8.85 8.76
N GLY A 83 -6.41 8.60 7.91
CA GLY A 83 -5.52 9.63 7.38
C GLY A 83 -6.24 10.69 6.53
N PRO A 84 -5.61 11.85 6.27
CA PRO A 84 -6.23 12.89 5.47
C PRO A 84 -6.56 12.36 4.07
N VAL A 85 -7.84 12.43 3.69
CA VAL A 85 -8.33 12.10 2.34
C VAL A 85 -7.68 13.06 1.34
N THR A 86 -6.49 12.71 0.84
CA THR A 86 -5.83 13.48 -0.22
C THR A 86 -6.43 13.07 -1.55
N SER A 87 -7.58 13.66 -1.85
CA SER A 87 -8.19 13.61 -3.18
C SER A 87 -7.29 14.33 -4.20
N ARG A 88 -6.24 13.67 -4.70
CA ARG A 88 -5.57 14.14 -5.93
C ARG A 88 -6.52 13.88 -7.10
N ARG A 89 -7.34 14.89 -7.41
CA ARG A 89 -8.08 14.98 -8.68
C ARG A 89 -7.10 14.71 -9.83
N ARG A 90 -7.42 13.73 -10.68
CA ARG A 90 -6.82 13.62 -12.01
C ARG A 90 -7.01 14.95 -12.73
N ARG A 91 -5.93 15.65 -13.10
CA ARG A 91 -6.01 16.65 -14.16
C ARG A 91 -6.30 15.89 -15.45
N ALA A 92 -7.54 16.00 -15.94
CA ALA A 92 -7.85 15.64 -17.31
C ALA A 92 -7.01 16.54 -18.22
N GLY A 93 -6.15 15.91 -19.03
CA GLY A 93 -5.41 16.57 -20.10
C GLY A 93 -6.37 17.02 -21.19
N ARG A 94 -5.99 18.15 -21.81
CA ARG A 94 -6.70 18.89 -22.86
C ARG A 94 -6.99 18.07 -24.11
#